data_AF-A0A7S4CEA7-F1
#
_entry.id   AF-A0A7S4CEA7-F1
#
_cell.length_a   1.000
_cell.length_b   1.000
_cell.length_c   1.000
_cell.angle_alpha   90.00
_cell.angle_beta   90.00
_cell.angle_gamma   90.00
#
_symmetry.space_group_name_H-M   'P 1'
#
loop_
_entity.id
_entity.type
_entity.pdbx_description
1 polymer ?
#
loop_
_entity_poly.entity_id
_entity_poly.type
_entity_poly.pdbx_seq_one_letter_code
_entity_poly.pdbx_strand_id
1 'polypeptide(L)'
;FFFVILMAPSIKSDRAFKDVPLHQPSKSYWSQIWSFTKANRSIVMGCVLDGFEWYSYAYVTSDIAKAIFNGSDTMSWVGWAVPHIIAPFGAAAFGTVADSSGRKNAFFLSASMLAGSTVLAGLTPIVPVLGPVWMLACRCVTGACYGGKWSMSGVFLAESASTDILAILAFPSFL
;
A
#
# COMPACT_ATOMS: atom_id res chain seq x y z
N PHE A 1 -7.44 -5.54 -1.04
CA PHE A 1 -8.11 -6.65 -0.33
C PHE A 1 -7.69 -8.01 -0.86
N PHE A 2 -7.95 -8.33 -2.14
CA PHE A 2 -7.51 -9.61 -2.74
C PHE A 2 -5.99 -9.86 -2.66
N PHE A 3 -5.18 -8.80 -2.81
CA PHE A 3 -3.71 -8.90 -2.77
C PHE A 3 -3.13 -9.14 -1.36
N VAL A 4 -3.81 -8.67 -0.30
CA VAL A 4 -3.38 -8.90 1.09
C VAL A 4 -3.63 -10.34 1.52
N ILE A 5 -4.71 -10.94 1.00
CA ILE A 5 -5.04 -12.36 1.19
C ILE A 5 -4.05 -13.27 0.45
N LEU A 6 -3.55 -12.85 -0.72
CA LEU A 6 -2.61 -13.64 -1.53
C LEU A 6 -1.15 -13.59 -1.06
N MET A 7 -0.73 -12.54 -0.34
CA MET A 7 0.63 -12.39 0.17
C MET A 7 0.83 -12.94 1.59
N ALA A 8 -0.23 -13.42 2.25
CA ALA A 8 -0.08 -14.16 3.50
C ALA A 8 0.70 -15.44 3.18
N PRO A 9 1.90 -15.66 3.75
CA PRO A 9 2.60 -16.93 3.57
C PRO A 9 1.64 -18.04 3.99
N SER A 10 1.51 -19.06 3.16
CA SER A 10 0.77 -20.27 3.48
C SER A 10 1.46 -20.96 4.66
N ILE A 11 1.18 -20.49 5.87
CA ILE A 11 1.60 -21.12 7.11
C ILE A 11 0.79 -22.42 7.15
N LYS A 12 1.43 -23.51 6.72
CA LYS A 12 0.90 -24.85 6.90
C LYS A 12 0.53 -24.97 8.37
N SER A 13 -0.67 -25.46 8.63
CA SER A 13 -1.24 -25.61 9.96
C SER A 13 -0.32 -26.47 10.84
N ASP A 14 0.65 -25.83 11.49
CA ASP A 14 1.40 -26.48 12.55
C ASP A 14 0.43 -26.71 13.71
N ARG A 15 0.58 -27.89 14.32
CA ARG A 15 -0.32 -28.45 15.34
C ARG A 15 -0.62 -27.51 16.51
N ALA A 16 0.14 -26.43 16.67
CA ALA A 16 -0.03 -25.40 17.70
C ALA A 16 -1.38 -24.64 17.65
N PHE A 17 -2.10 -24.63 16.53
CA PHE A 17 -3.37 -23.90 16.41
C PHE A 17 -4.64 -24.76 16.47
N LYS A 18 -4.52 -26.09 16.60
CA LYS A 18 -5.70 -26.99 16.70
C LYS A 18 -6.49 -26.82 17.99
N ASP A 19 -5.84 -26.35 19.05
CA ASP A 19 -6.41 -26.28 20.40
C ASP A 19 -6.88 -24.86 20.78
N VAL A 20 -6.73 -23.89 19.87
CA VAL A 20 -7.40 -22.59 20.03
C VAL A 20 -8.89 -22.85 19.84
N PRO A 21 -9.75 -22.60 20.84
CA PRO A 21 -11.18 -22.81 20.68
C PRO A 21 -11.66 -21.91 19.54
N LEU A 22 -11.89 -22.53 18.37
CA LEU A 22 -12.48 -21.86 17.22
C LEU A 22 -13.87 -21.42 17.64
N HIS A 23 -13.99 -20.16 18.05
CA HIS A 23 -15.28 -19.54 18.29
C HIS A 23 -16.03 -19.61 16.97
N GLN A 24 -17.08 -20.45 16.92
CA GLN A 24 -17.95 -20.54 15.76
C GLN A 24 -18.57 -19.16 15.59
N PRO A 25 -18.32 -18.45 14.48
CA PRO A 25 -18.70 -17.06 14.34
C PRO A 25 -20.21 -16.92 14.47
N SER A 26 -20.68 -16.07 15.39
CA SER A 26 -22.11 -15.90 15.65
C SER A 26 -22.89 -15.27 14.48
N LYS A 27 -22.17 -14.70 13.49
CA LYS A 27 -22.71 -14.07 12.27
C LYS A 27 -22.00 -14.58 11.03
N SER A 28 -22.71 -14.57 9.89
CA SER A 28 -22.13 -14.88 8.57
C SER A 28 -20.85 -14.07 8.31
N TYR A 29 -19.79 -14.77 7.90
CA TYR A 29 -18.47 -14.21 7.59
C TYR A 29 -18.55 -12.96 6.70
N TRP A 30 -19.36 -13.01 5.64
CA TRP A 30 -19.56 -11.90 4.70
C TRP A 30 -20.13 -10.65 5.36
N SER A 31 -21.05 -10.80 6.32
CA SER A 31 -21.62 -9.67 7.05
C SER A 31 -20.59 -9.01 7.97
N GLN A 32 -19.68 -9.79 8.54
CA GLN A 32 -18.62 -9.28 9.41
C GLN A 32 -17.58 -8.50 8.61
N ILE A 33 -17.11 -9.09 7.51
CA ILE A 33 -16.19 -8.45 6.56
C ILE A 33 -16.80 -7.14 6.08
N TRP A 34 -18.06 -7.15 5.63
CA TRP A 34 -18.73 -5.94 5.15
C TRP A 34 -18.82 -4.83 6.21
N SER A 35 -19.16 -5.19 7.44
CA SER A 35 -19.28 -4.23 8.55
C SER A 35 -17.91 -3.62 8.90
N PHE A 36 -16.86 -4.44 8.92
CA PHE A 36 -15.49 -4.00 9.17
C PHE A 36 -14.93 -3.14 8.05
N THR A 37 -15.13 -3.53 6.79
CA THR A 37 -14.76 -2.72 5.62
C THR A 37 -15.49 -1.38 5.63
N LYS A 38 -16.77 -1.35 6.00
CA LYS A 38 -17.55 -0.11 6.11
C LYS A 38 -17.02 0.80 7.22
N ALA A 39 -16.69 0.23 8.38
CA ALA A 39 -16.10 0.96 9.51
C ALA A 39 -14.73 1.55 9.16
N ASN A 40 -13.92 0.80 8.40
CA ASN A 40 -12.56 1.19 8.00
C ASN A 40 -12.48 1.71 6.56
N ARG A 41 -13.60 2.18 5.99
CA ARG A 41 -13.73 2.49 4.54
C ARG A 41 -12.61 3.38 4.02
N SER A 42 -12.16 4.36 4.81
CA SER A 42 -11.16 5.33 4.40
C SER A 42 -9.80 4.68 4.16
N ILE A 43 -9.40 3.76 5.03
CA ILE A 43 -8.13 3.02 4.90
C ILE A 43 -8.24 2.06 3.71
N VAL A 44 -9.37 1.34 3.61
CA VAL A 44 -9.60 0.40 2.50
C VAL A 44 -9.59 1.09 1.14
N MET A 45 -10.31 2.20 1.00
CA MET A 45 -10.31 3.01 -0.22
C MET A 45 -8.92 3.56 -0.52
N GLY A 46 -8.19 4.00 0.51
CA GLY A 46 -6.80 4.42 0.37
C GLY A 46 -5.91 3.33 -0.24
N CYS A 47 -5.99 2.10 0.25
CA CYS A 47 -5.23 0.97 -0.29
C CYS A 47 -5.66 0.57 -1.72
N VAL A 48 -6.92 0.80 -2.09
CA VAL A 48 -7.39 0.55 -3.47
C VAL A 48 -6.84 1.61 -4.42
N LEU A 49 -6.90 2.89 -4.03
CA LEU A 49 -6.33 4.00 -4.82
C LEU A 49 -4.82 3.83 -5.04
N ASP A 50 -4.12 3.39 -3.99
CA ASP A 50 -2.71 3.04 -4.03
C ASP A 50 -2.40 1.99 -5.11
N GLY A 51 -3.17 0.90 -5.12
CA GLY A 51 -3.03 -0.13 -6.15
C GLY A 51 -3.38 0.41 -7.54
N PHE A 52 -4.45 1.21 -7.65
CA PHE A 52 -4.86 1.82 -8.92
C PHE A 52 -3.74 2.67 -9.52
N GLU A 53 -3.06 3.51 -8.73
CA GLU A 53 -1.95 4.35 -9.21
C GLU A 53 -0.77 3.52 -9.75
N TRP A 54 -0.44 2.41 -9.09
CA TRP A 54 0.62 1.50 -9.56
C TRP A 54 0.29 0.88 -10.91
N TYR A 55 -0.94 0.41 -11.09
CA TYR A 55 -1.37 -0.19 -12.36
C TYR A 55 -1.57 0.86 -13.45
N SER A 56 -2.11 2.03 -13.10
CA SER A 56 -2.32 3.11 -14.08
C SER A 56 -1.00 3.62 -14.63
N TYR A 57 0.04 3.77 -13.79
CA TYR A 57 1.36 4.14 -14.29
C TYR A 57 1.95 3.05 -15.20
N ALA A 58 1.86 1.77 -14.81
CA ALA A 58 2.32 0.67 -15.64
C ALA A 58 1.68 0.72 -17.04
N TYR A 59 0.36 0.99 -17.08
CA TYR A 59 -0.41 1.10 -18.32
C TYR A 59 0.06 2.24 -19.23
N VAL A 60 0.40 3.42 -18.68
CA VAL A 60 0.85 4.59 -19.46
C VAL A 60 2.38 4.71 -19.58
N THR A 61 3.13 3.68 -19.19
CA THR A 61 4.61 3.70 -19.19
C THR A 61 5.19 4.06 -20.56
N SER A 62 4.62 3.55 -21.66
CA SER A 62 5.09 3.81 -23.02
C SER A 62 4.88 5.26 -23.46
N ASP A 63 3.79 5.89 -23.02
CA ASP A 63 3.52 7.30 -23.31
C ASP A 63 4.45 8.21 -22.50
N ILE A 64 4.72 7.86 -21.24
CA ILE A 64 5.69 8.56 -20.39
C ILE A 64 7.10 8.45 -20.95
N ALA A 65 7.47 7.30 -21.53
CA ALA A 65 8.77 7.12 -22.18
C ALA A 65 8.96 8.17 -23.28
N LYS A 66 7.97 8.35 -24.16
CA LYS A 66 8.01 9.34 -25.25
C LYS A 66 8.00 10.78 -24.74
N ALA A 67 7.12 11.09 -23.78
CA ALA A 67 6.90 12.46 -23.34
C ALA A 67 8.01 12.99 -22.42
N ILE A 68 8.51 12.15 -21.51
CA ILE A 68 9.42 12.59 -20.44
C ILE A 68 10.83 12.07 -20.67
N PHE A 69 10.99 10.80 -21.03
CA PHE A 69 12.30 10.14 -21.08
C PHE A 69 12.92 10.06 -22.48
N ASN A 70 12.58 10.99 -23.39
CA ASN A 70 13.12 11.07 -24.76
C ASN A 70 12.99 9.74 -25.53
N GLY A 71 11.92 8.98 -25.29
CA GLY A 71 11.67 7.67 -25.91
C GLY A 71 12.33 6.47 -25.21
N SER A 72 12.97 6.65 -24.06
CA SER A 72 13.59 5.55 -23.32
C SER A 72 12.57 4.75 -22.51
N ASP A 73 12.16 3.60 -23.03
CA ASP A 73 11.29 2.65 -22.32
C ASP A 73 11.92 2.17 -21.02
N THR A 74 13.25 1.93 -21.02
CA THR A 74 14.00 1.51 -19.83
C THR A 74 13.83 2.50 -18.69
N MET A 75 14.02 3.80 -18.95
CA MET A 75 13.91 4.83 -17.92
C MET A 75 12.47 4.99 -17.40
N SER A 76 11.47 4.79 -18.28
CA SER A 76 10.07 4.82 -17.86
C SER A 76 9.73 3.64 -16.94
N TRP A 77 10.21 2.44 -17.25
CA TRP A 77 10.08 1.27 -16.36
C TRP A 77 10.88 1.43 -15.06
N VAL A 78 12.03 2.10 -15.08
CA VAL A 78 12.73 2.50 -13.84
C VAL A 78 11.83 3.40 -12.99
N GLY A 79 11.14 4.36 -13.59
CA GLY A 79 10.15 5.19 -12.89
C GLY A 79 9.03 4.38 -12.23
N TRP A 80 8.63 3.25 -12.80
CA TRP A 80 7.67 2.32 -12.19
C TRP A 80 8.29 1.45 -11.08
N ALA A 81 9.54 1.01 -11.25
CA ALA A 81 10.22 0.10 -10.33
C ALA A 81 10.78 0.81 -9.08
N VAL A 82 11.27 2.05 -9.21
CA VAL A 82 11.90 2.82 -8.12
C VAL A 82 11.03 2.88 -6.85
N PRO A 83 9.72 3.18 -6.91
CA PRO A 83 8.89 3.18 -5.72
C PRO A 83 8.94 1.89 -4.90
N HIS A 84 9.02 0.73 -5.57
CA HIS A 84 9.10 -0.59 -4.94
C HIS A 84 10.44 -0.82 -4.22
N ILE A 85 11.52 -0.29 -4.79
CA ILE A 85 12.87 -0.36 -4.20
C ILE A 85 12.98 0.57 -2.99
N ILE A 86 12.35 1.75 -3.05
CA ILE A 86 12.39 2.75 -1.98
C ILE A 86 11.42 2.41 -0.84
N ALA A 87 10.35 1.67 -1.11
CA ALA A 87 9.32 1.34 -0.12
C ALA A 87 9.85 0.76 1.21
N PRO A 88 10.81 -0.19 1.25
CA PRO A 88 11.38 -0.68 2.51
C PRO A 88 12.04 0.42 3.35
N PHE A 89 12.74 1.35 2.70
CA PHE A 89 13.38 2.49 3.37
C PHE A 89 12.32 3.47 3.91
N GLY A 90 11.26 3.69 3.15
CA GLY A 90 10.09 4.44 3.57
C GLY A 90 9.40 3.82 4.79
N ALA A 91 9.18 2.51 4.78
CA ALA A 91 8.59 1.78 5.89
C ALA A 91 9.42 1.94 7.18
N ALA A 92 10.74 1.85 7.08
CA ALA A 92 11.64 2.09 8.22
C ALA A 92 11.57 3.54 8.73
N ALA A 93 11.63 4.52 7.83
CA ALA A 93 11.61 5.94 8.21
C ALA A 93 10.27 6.38 8.80
N PHE A 94 9.15 6.00 8.19
CA PHE A 94 7.83 6.31 8.73
C PHE A 94 7.49 5.47 9.96
N GLY A 95 8.08 4.29 10.12
CA GLY A 95 7.97 3.48 11.34
C GLY A 95 8.51 4.22 12.57
N THR A 96 9.71 4.79 12.48
CA THR A 96 10.29 5.58 13.58
C THR A 96 9.49 6.86 13.87
N VAL A 97 8.94 7.50 12.83
CA VAL A 97 8.02 8.64 12.99
C VAL A 97 6.72 8.21 13.66
N ALA A 98 6.18 7.03 13.32
CA ALA A 98 4.97 6.49 13.93
C ALA A 98 5.16 6.16 15.41
N ASP A 99 6.33 5.64 15.78
CA ASP A 99 6.67 5.32 17.16
C ASP A 99 6.88 6.57 18.03
N SER A 100 7.38 7.67 17.45
CA SER A 100 7.67 8.92 18.19
C SER A 100 6.49 9.90 18.22
N SER A 101 5.80 10.09 17.09
CA SER A 101 4.76 11.12 16.91
C SER A 101 3.34 10.57 16.92
N GLY A 102 3.20 9.26 17.11
CA GLY A 102 1.95 8.51 17.09
C GLY A 102 1.55 8.03 15.70
N ARG A 103 1.05 6.79 15.63
CA ARG A 103 0.69 6.08 14.39
C ARG A 103 -0.30 6.85 13.52
N LYS A 104 -1.29 7.52 14.13
CA LYS A 104 -2.34 8.25 13.40
C LYS A 104 -1.75 9.44 12.64
N ASN A 105 -0.87 10.20 13.29
CA ASN A 105 -0.25 11.37 12.70
C ASN A 105 0.73 10.97 11.59
N ALA A 106 1.54 9.95 11.82
CA ALA A 106 2.44 9.41 10.80
C ALA A 106 1.67 8.89 9.57
N PHE A 107 0.52 8.24 9.78
CA PHE A 107 -0.36 7.81 8.69
C PHE A 107 -0.85 8.99 7.85
N PHE A 108 -1.43 10.03 8.47
CA PHE A 108 -1.91 11.20 7.74
C PHE A 108 -0.80 11.98 7.04
N LEU A 109 0.38 12.08 7.67
CA LEU A 109 1.55 12.72 7.07
C LEU A 109 1.99 11.96 5.81
N SER A 110 2.20 10.66 5.91
CA SER A 110 2.60 9.82 4.75
C SER A 110 1.57 9.87 3.63
N ALA A 111 0.26 9.83 3.95
CA ALA A 111 -0.81 9.90 2.97
C ALA A 111 -0.87 11.29 2.28
N SER A 112 -0.65 12.38 3.01
CA SER A 112 -0.66 13.74 2.46
C SER A 112 0.57 13.98 1.56
N MET A 113 1.74 13.50 1.99
CA MET A 113 2.96 13.55 1.19
C MET A 113 2.85 12.72 -0.09
N LEU A 114 2.24 11.53 -0.01
CA LEU A 114 1.96 10.70 -1.17
C LEU A 114 1.09 11.44 -2.19
N ALA A 115 -0.05 11.98 -1.75
CA ALA A 115 -0.96 12.73 -2.61
C ALA A 115 -0.27 13.93 -3.27
N GLY A 116 0.51 14.70 -2.50
CA GLY A 116 1.31 15.81 -3.02
C GLY A 116 2.32 15.34 -4.07
N SER A 117 3.06 14.27 -3.80
CA SER A 117 4.05 13.69 -4.72
C SER A 117 3.41 13.24 -6.04
N THR A 118 2.24 12.60 -5.99
CA THR A 118 1.51 12.17 -7.19
C THR A 118 1.06 13.36 -8.03
N VAL A 119 0.56 14.43 -7.41
CA VAL A 119 0.20 15.67 -8.12
C VAL A 119 1.43 16.30 -8.77
N LEU A 120 2.54 16.40 -8.04
CA LEU A 120 3.80 16.96 -8.56
C LEU A 120 4.38 16.12 -9.71
N ALA A 121 4.23 14.79 -9.66
CA ALA A 121 4.61 13.90 -10.76
C ALA A 121 3.76 14.16 -12.01
N GLY A 122 2.46 14.46 -11.85
CA GLY A 122 1.58 14.87 -12.96
C GLY A 122 1.95 16.23 -13.56
N LEU A 123 2.53 17.12 -12.75
CA LEU A 123 3.01 18.45 -13.18
C LEU A 123 4.46 18.44 -13.68
N THR A 124 4.97 17.27 -14.11
CA THR A 124 6.35 17.17 -14.60
C THR A 124 6.55 18.07 -15.83
N PRO A 125 7.57 18.95 -15.84
CA PRO A 125 7.85 19.79 -16.99
C PRO A 125 8.40 18.96 -18.16
N ILE A 126 7.94 19.25 -19.38
CA ILE A 126 8.37 18.56 -20.61
C ILE A 126 9.64 19.23 -21.14
N VAL A 127 10.76 19.03 -20.44
CA VAL A 127 12.08 19.53 -20.83
C VAL A 127 13.11 18.39 -20.75
N PRO A 128 14.09 18.31 -21.68
CA PRO A 128 14.86 17.08 -21.92
C PRO A 128 15.64 16.51 -20.73
N VAL A 129 16.05 17.36 -19.79
CA VAL A 129 16.88 16.97 -18.63
C VAL A 129 16.10 17.06 -17.32
N LEU A 130 15.47 18.22 -17.05
CA LEU A 130 14.79 18.45 -15.77
C LEU A 130 13.50 17.62 -15.61
N GLY A 131 12.78 17.31 -16.70
CA GLY A 131 11.57 16.48 -16.67
C GLY A 131 11.83 15.07 -16.11
N PRO A 132 12.75 14.29 -16.70
CA PRO A 132 13.17 12.99 -16.15
C PRO A 132 13.57 13.02 -14.68
N VAL A 133 14.41 13.98 -14.29
CA VAL A 133 14.93 14.09 -12.93
C VAL A 133 13.81 14.40 -11.95
N TRP A 134 12.94 15.34 -12.29
CA TRP A 134 11.77 15.71 -11.49
C TRP A 134 10.81 14.53 -11.30
N MET A 135 10.46 13.86 -12.40
CA MET A 135 9.59 12.69 -12.37
C MET A 135 10.16 11.61 -11.44
N LEU A 136 11.44 11.26 -11.61
CA LEU A 136 12.10 10.24 -10.77
C LEU A 136 12.19 10.66 -9.30
N ALA A 137 12.48 11.93 -9.00
CA ALA A 137 12.49 12.44 -7.64
C ALA A 137 11.12 12.31 -6.97
N CYS A 138 10.04 12.67 -7.69
CA CYS A 138 8.68 12.44 -7.22
C CYS A 138 8.44 10.94 -6.97
N ARG A 139 8.88 10.06 -7.89
CA ARG A 139 8.75 8.60 -7.71
C ARG A 139 9.44 8.07 -6.46
N CYS A 140 10.62 8.58 -6.13
CA CYS A 140 11.30 8.23 -4.88
C CYS A 140 10.46 8.62 -3.65
N VAL A 141 9.92 9.84 -3.63
CA VAL A 141 9.07 10.33 -2.53
C VAL A 141 7.79 9.50 -2.42
N THR A 142 7.14 9.21 -3.55
CA THR A 142 5.94 8.37 -3.61
C THR A 142 6.25 6.97 -3.05
N GLY A 143 7.36 6.35 -3.45
CA GLY A 143 7.81 5.05 -2.90
C GLY A 143 8.03 5.06 -1.40
N ALA A 144 8.70 6.08 -0.87
CA ALA A 144 8.92 6.23 0.57
C ALA A 144 7.59 6.34 1.33
N CYS A 145 6.64 7.13 0.81
CA CYS A 145 5.33 7.30 1.43
C CYS A 145 4.48 6.03 1.35
N TYR A 146 4.55 5.30 0.23
CA TYR A 146 3.89 4.00 0.07
C TYR A 146 4.32 3.01 1.15
N GLY A 147 5.62 2.86 1.36
CA GLY A 147 6.17 1.95 2.37
C GLY A 147 5.64 2.24 3.77
N GLY A 148 5.70 3.50 4.19
CA GLY A 148 5.17 3.92 5.49
C GLY A 148 3.68 3.66 5.63
N LYS A 149 2.90 4.10 4.65
CA LYS A 149 1.44 4.00 4.66
C LYS A 149 0.98 2.54 4.69
N TRP A 150 1.59 1.64 3.91
CA TRP A 150 1.21 0.23 3.89
C TRP A 150 1.45 -0.46 5.24
N SER A 151 2.62 -0.26 5.84
CA SER A 151 2.95 -0.82 7.16
C SER A 151 2.00 -0.32 8.25
N MET A 152 1.72 0.98 8.28
CA MET A 152 0.80 1.55 9.27
C MET A 152 -0.65 1.13 9.05
N SER A 153 -1.10 1.02 7.79
CA SER A 153 -2.48 0.60 7.45
C SER A 153 -2.77 -0.81 7.95
N GLY A 154 -1.83 -1.74 7.79
CA GLY A 154 -1.98 -3.11 8.27
C GLY A 154 -2.16 -3.18 9.78
N VAL A 155 -1.35 -2.41 10.51
CA VAL A 155 -1.42 -2.31 11.97
C VAL A 155 -2.74 -1.67 12.42
N PHE A 156 -3.15 -0.57 11.81
CA PHE A 156 -4.44 0.08 12.13
C PHE A 156 -5.64 -0.83 11.90
N LEU A 157 -5.65 -1.57 10.79
CA LEU A 157 -6.70 -2.53 10.49
C LEU A 157 -6.70 -3.68 11.49
N ALA A 158 -5.53 -4.17 11.90
CA ALA A 158 -5.41 -5.23 12.90
C ALA A 158 -5.89 -4.76 14.29
N GLU A 159 -5.54 -3.55 14.71
CA GLU A 159 -5.99 -2.95 15.98
C GLU A 159 -7.51 -2.72 16.00
N SER A 160 -8.12 -2.48 14.84
CA SER A 160 -9.55 -2.23 14.70
C SER A 160 -10.37 -3.51 14.45
N ALA A 161 -9.72 -4.65 14.27
CA ALA A 161 -10.36 -5.91 13.91
C ALA A 161 -10.81 -6.69 15.16
N SER A 162 -11.96 -7.35 15.06
CA SER A 162 -12.35 -8.36 16.04
C SER A 162 -11.49 -9.62 15.87
N THR A 163 -11.44 -10.45 16.91
CA THR A 163 -10.74 -11.74 16.88
C THR A 163 -11.19 -12.62 15.71
N ASP A 164 -12.49 -12.64 15.39
CA ASP A 164 -13.05 -13.37 14.26
C ASP A 164 -12.48 -12.87 12.91
N ILE A 165 -12.32 -11.54 12.75
CA ILE A 165 -11.77 -10.96 11.53
C ILE A 165 -10.27 -11.21 11.41
N LEU A 166 -9.53 -11.14 12.51
CA LEU A 166 -8.12 -11.51 12.52
C LEU A 166 -7.93 -12.99 12.14
N ALA A 167 -8.81 -13.89 12.59
CA ALA A 167 -8.77 -15.30 12.22
C ALA A 167 -9.02 -15.52 10.72
N ILE A 168 -9.99 -14.81 10.12
CA ILE A 168 -10.25 -14.84 8.67
C ILE A 168 -9.02 -14.34 7.89
N LEU A 169 -8.41 -13.25 8.34
CA LEU A 169 -7.25 -12.65 7.68
C LEU A 169 -6.01 -13.54 7.76
N ALA A 170 -5.82 -14.25 8.87
CA ALA A 170 -4.70 -15.17 9.07
C ALA A 170 -4.87 -16.50 8.33
N PHE A 171 -6.11 -16.97 8.16
CA PHE A 171 -6.42 -18.24 7.52
C PHE A 171 -7.52 -18.08 6.46
N PRO A 172 -7.15 -17.69 5.22
CA PRO A 172 -8.10 -17.53 4.12
C PRO A 172 -8.85 -18.82 3.76
N SER A 173 -8.33 -19.98 4.17
CA SER A 173 -8.91 -21.31 3.93
C SER A 173 -10.24 -21.58 4.63
N PHE A 174 -10.73 -20.65 5.47
CA PHE A 174 -12.03 -20.75 6.14
C PHE A 174 -13.16 -19.98 5.41
N LEU A 175 -12.87 -19.36 4.26
CA LEU A 175 -13.85 -18.80 3.32
C LEU A 175 -14.17 -19.79 2.19
#